data_AF-A0A1V5LR97-F1
#
_entry.id   AF-A0A1V5LR97-F1
#
_cell.length_a   1.000
_cell.length_b   1.000
_cell.length_c   1.000
_cell.angle_alpha   90.00
_cell.angle_beta   90.00
_cell.angle_gamma   90.00
#
_symmetry.space_group_name_H-M   'P 1'
#
loop_
_entity.id
_entity.type
_entity.pdbx_description
1 polymer ?
#
loop_
_entity_poly.entity_id
_entity_poly.type
_entity_poly.pdbx_seq_one_letter_code
_entity_poly.pdbx_strand_id
1 'polypeptide(L)' 'MRTRLFEWAAREGISTERLAAMLGYSERHMYRLKARPDDVPETLAARAVLRLGDWARTLFLPAVSVGNVHNDSNDCQQTA' A
#
# COMPACT_ATOMS: atom_id res chain seq x y z
N MET A 1 4.80 1.65 -2.09
CA MET A 1 3.35 1.86 -1.85
C MET A 1 3.20 2.34 -0.41
N ARG A 2 2.32 3.32 -0.14
CA ARG A 2 2.15 3.86 1.21
C ARG A 2 1.02 3.15 1.96
N THR A 3 1.17 2.96 3.29
CA THR A 3 0.15 2.34 4.14
C THR A 3 -0.20 3.13 5.40
N ARG A 4 -1.47 3.06 5.81
CA ARG A 4 -2.00 3.51 7.11
C ARG A 4 -2.33 2.34 8.05
N LEU A 5 -1.94 1.11 7.69
CA LEU A 5 -2.22 -0.10 8.46
C LEU A 5 -1.74 0.01 9.91
N PHE A 6 -0.54 0.55 10.12
CA PHE A 6 0.04 0.68 11.45
C PHE A 6 -0.63 1.77 12.30
N GLU A 7 -1.11 2.85 11.68
CA GLU A 7 -1.90 3.89 12.34
C GLU A 7 -3.26 3.34 12.78
N TRP A 8 -3.93 2.61 11.89
CA TRP A 8 -5.17 1.91 12.22
C TRP A 8 -4.96 0.92 13.37
N ALA A 9 -3.94 0.06 13.29
CA ALA A 9 -3.65 -0.90 14.36
C ALA A 9 -3.40 -0.21 15.70
N ALA A 10 -2.65 0.90 15.72
CA ALA A 10 -2.43 1.68 16.94
C ALA A 10 -3.72 2.27 17.51
N ARG A 11 -4.62 2.77 16.67
CA ARG A 11 -5.93 3.30 17.09
C ARG A 11 -6.85 2.22 17.68
N GLU A 12 -6.78 1.00 17.15
CA GLU A 12 -7.53 -0.16 17.65
C GLU A 12 -6.86 -0.82 18.87
N GLY A 13 -5.74 -0.29 19.38
CA GLY A 13 -4.99 -0.89 20.49
C GLY A 13 -4.31 -2.22 20.13
N ILE A 14 -4.09 -2.48 18.84
CA ILE A 14 -3.42 -3.68 18.33
C ILE A 14 -1.91 -3.47 18.33
N SER A 15 -1.19 -4.27 19.13
CA SER A 15 0.27 -4.26 19.13
C SER A 15 0.84 -4.70 17.79
N THR A 16 2.08 -4.28 17.49
CA THR A 16 2.76 -4.68 16.24
C THR A 16 2.98 -6.21 16.18
N GLU A 17 3.24 -6.84 17.32
CA GLU A 17 3.29 -8.30 17.48
C GLU A 17 1.96 -8.97 17.12
N ARG A 18 0.85 -8.47 17.67
CA ARG A 18 -0.48 -9.02 17.40
C ARG A 18 -0.86 -8.85 15.93
N LEU A 19 -0.56 -7.69 15.36
CA LEU A 19 -0.74 -7.44 13.94
C LEU A 19 0.07 -8.41 13.08
N ALA A 20 1.32 -8.69 13.47
CA ALA A 20 2.17 -9.68 12.79
C ALA A 20 1.53 -11.07 12.81
N ALA A 21 1.04 -11.51 13.97
CA ALA A 21 0.34 -12.79 14.11
C ALA A 21 -0.93 -12.87 13.25
N MET A 22 -1.75 -11.81 13.25
CA MET A 22 -2.97 -11.73 12.44
C MET A 22 -2.67 -11.86 10.93
N LEU A 23 -1.59 -11.22 10.47
CA LEU A 23 -1.19 -11.18 9.06
C LEU A 23 -0.24 -12.33 8.64
N GLY A 24 0.13 -13.23 9.57
CA GLY A 24 1.02 -14.35 9.29
C GLY A 24 2.46 -13.93 8.96
N TYR A 25 2.95 -12.88 9.63
CA TYR A 25 4.33 -12.41 9.54
C TYR A 25 5.06 -12.63 10.86
N SER A 26 6.39 -12.73 10.79
CA SER A 26 7.20 -12.61 12.00
C SER A 26 7.19 -11.18 12.51
N GLU A 27 7.28 -11.03 13.82
CA GLU A 27 7.37 -9.75 14.51
C GLU A 27 8.49 -8.86 13.93
N ARG A 28 9.70 -9.41 13.78
CA ARG A 28 10.85 -8.71 13.19
C ARG A 28 10.56 -8.20 11.77
N HIS A 29 9.83 -8.96 10.96
CA HIS A 29 9.43 -8.50 9.63
C HIS A 29 8.44 -7.36 9.73
N MET A 30 7.44 -7.46 10.61
CA MET A 30 6.44 -6.43 10.79
C MET A 30 7.03 -5.09 11.28
N TYR A 31 8.02 -5.12 12.18
CA TYR A 31 8.73 -3.90 12.59
C TYR A 31 9.53 -3.26 11.46
N ARG A 32 10.14 -4.04 10.56
CA ARG A 32 10.82 -3.49 9.37
C ARG A 32 9.86 -2.77 8.44
N LEU A 33 8.66 -3.32 8.25
CA LEU A 33 7.61 -2.71 7.44
C LEU A 33 7.06 -1.44 8.11
N LYS A 34 6.87 -1.47 9.43
CA LYS A 34 6.43 -0.30 10.21
C LYS A 34 7.41 0.87 10.14
N ALA A 35 8.71 0.59 10.10
CA ALA A 35 9.76 1.61 9.96
C ALA A 35 9.77 2.29 8.58
N ARG A 36 9.09 1.72 7.58
CA ARG A 36 9.04 2.23 6.20
C ARG A 36 7.59 2.23 5.68
N PRO A 37 6.70 3.04 6.28
CA PRO A 37 5.28 3.02 5.93
C PRO A 37 4.99 3.50 4.49
N ASP A 38 5.92 4.23 3.87
CA ASP A 38 5.81 4.73 2.49
C ASP A 38 6.29 3.71 1.43
N ASP A 39 7.00 2.67 1.88
CA ASP A 39 7.62 1.64 1.03
C ASP A 39 7.27 0.24 1.53
N VAL A 40 5.98 -0.09 1.52
CA VAL A 40 5.52 -1.45 1.81
C VAL A 40 5.26 -2.24 0.51
N PRO A 41 5.51 -3.56 0.51
CA PRO A 41 5.26 -4.40 -0.64
C PRO A 41 3.76 -4.63 -0.83
N GLU A 42 3.32 -4.79 -2.08
CA GLU A 42 1.93 -5.12 -2.41
C GLU A 42 1.44 -6.42 -1.76
N THR A 43 2.36 -7.36 -1.50
CA THR A 43 2.07 -8.60 -0.79
C THR A 43 1.55 -8.37 0.63
N LEU A 44 1.95 -7.27 1.29
CA LEU A 44 1.40 -6.88 2.59
C LEU A 44 -0.08 -6.49 2.46
N ALA A 45 -0.44 -5.71 1.44
CA ALA A 45 -1.83 -5.33 1.19
C ALA A 45 -2.69 -6.53 0.83
N ALA A 46 -2.21 -7.42 -0.03
CA ALA A 46 -2.92 -8.65 -0.38
C ALA A 46 -3.19 -9.53 0.85
N ARG A 47 -2.19 -9.69 1.74
CA ARG A 47 -2.37 -10.43 3.00
C ARG A 47 -3.32 -9.74 3.97
N ALA A 48 -3.25 -8.41 4.08
CA ALA A 48 -4.17 -7.65 4.91
C ALA A 48 -5.62 -7.83 4.44
N VAL A 49 -5.87 -7.74 3.14
CA VAL A 49 -7.20 -8.01 2.57
C VAL A 49 -7.65 -9.44 2.83
N LEU A 50 -6.77 -10.43 2.64
CA LEU A 50 -7.08 -11.84 2.88
C LEU A 50 -7.43 -12.13 4.34
N ARG A 51 -6.74 -11.48 5.30
CA ARG A 51 -6.86 -11.79 6.75
C ARG A 51 -7.84 -10.90 7.49
N LEU A 52 -8.02 -9.66 7.07
CA LEU A 52 -8.87 -8.66 7.73
C LEU A 52 -10.17 -8.38 6.96
N GLY A 53 -10.21 -8.69 5.67
CA GLY A 53 -11.34 -8.45 4.78
C GLY A 53 -11.09 -7.30 3.80
N ASP A 54 -12.01 -7.14 2.84
CA ASP A 54 -11.84 -6.22 1.69
C ASP A 54 -11.70 -4.75 2.10
N TRP A 55 -12.32 -4.35 3.23
CA TRP A 55 -12.18 -3.01 3.78
C TRP A 55 -10.71 -2.59 4.04
N ALA A 56 -9.82 -3.56 4.31
CA ALA A 56 -8.42 -3.30 4.58
C ALA A 56 -7.68 -2.74 3.34
N ARG A 57 -8.24 -2.88 2.13
CA ARG A 57 -7.70 -2.25 0.91
C ARG A 57 -7.62 -0.72 1.06
N THR A 58 -8.55 -0.12 1.79
CA THR A 58 -8.58 1.33 2.05
C THR A 58 -7.37 1.84 2.86
N LEU A 59 -6.65 0.94 3.54
CA LEU A 59 -5.46 1.26 4.33
C LEU A 59 -4.20 1.37 3.47
N PHE A 60 -4.25 1.02 2.18
CA PHE A 60 -3.12 1.05 1.28
C PHE A 60 -3.42 2.01 0.13
N LEU A 61 -2.58 3.04 -0.01
CA LEU A 61 -2.68 3.98 -1.11
C LEU A 61 -1.75 3.49 -2.21
N PRO A 62 -2.24 3.26 -3.44
CA PRO A 62 -1.37 2.91 -4.56
C PRO A 62 -0.28 3.97 -4.68
N ALA A 63 0.93 3.55 -5.03
CA ALA A 63 1.96 4.49 -5.44
C ALA A 63 1.49 5.11 -6.76
N VAL A 64 0.76 6.22 -6.67
CA VAL A 64 0.38 6.97 -7.86
C VAL A 64 1.66 7.59 -8.38
N SER A 65 2.36 6.86 -9.27
CA SER A 65 3.18 7.53 -10.27
C SER A 65 2.18 8.32 -11.10
N VAL A 66 2.16 9.64 -10.90
CA VAL A 66 1.59 10.55 -11.90
C VAL A 66 2.47 10.34 -13.13
N GLY A 67 2.06 9.42 -14.00
CA GLY A 67 2.64 9.35 -15.33
C GLY A 67 2.43 10.71 -15.96
N ASN A 68 3.52 11.40 -16.29
CA ASN A 68 3.49 12.52 -17.21
C ASN A 68 2.68 12.06 -18.43
N VAL A 69 1.44 12.54 -18.56
CA VAL A 69 0.74 12.50 -19.83
C VAL A 69 1.47 13.51 -20.70
N HIS A 70 2.55 13.07 -21.36
CA HIS A 70 3.12 13.82 -22.47
C HIS A 70 2.09 13.71 -23.58
N ASN A 71 1.28 14.76 -23.72
CA ASN A 71 0.34 14.90 -24.80
C ASN A 71 1.13 15.30 -26.05
N ASP A 72 1.86 14.35 -26.63
CA ASP A 72 2.34 14.48 -27.99
C ASP A 72 1.13 14.28 -28.91
N SER A 73 0.40 15.38 -29.09
CA SER A 73 -0.56 15.53 -30.18
C SER A 73 0.22 15.47 -31.49
N ASN A 74 0.45 14.25 -31.97
CA ASN A 74 0.91 13.97 -33.32
C ASN A 74 -0.32 14.09 -34.24
N ASP A 75 -0.73 15.32 -34.53
CA ASP A 75 -1.73 15.56 -35.57
C ASP A 75 -1.02 15.68 -36.91
N CYS A 76 -1.38 14.74 -37.77
CA CYS A 76 -0.79 14.49 -39.06
C CYS A 76 -1.01 15.68 -40.01
N GLN A 77 -0.02 15.87 -40.86
CA GLN A 77 -0.02 16.81 -41.97
C GLN A 77 -1.28 16.69 -42.84
N GLN A 78 -1.92 17.82 -43.12
CA GLN A 78 -2.81 17.96 -44.26
C GLN A 78 -2.38 19.21 -45.04
N THR A 79 -1.42 19.01 -45.95
CA THR A 79 -1.03 19.99 -46.97
C THR A 79 -2.17 20.13 -47.97
N ALA A 80 -2.62 21.37 -48.17
CA ALA A 80 -3.55 21.79 -49.21
C ALA A 80 -2.91 21.78 -50.61
#